data_AF-A0A9P7X3S2-F1
#
_entry.id   AF-A0A9P7X3S2-F1
#
_cell.length_a   1.000
_cell.length_b   1.000
_cell.length_c   1.000
_cell.angle_alpha   90.00
_cell.angle_beta   90.00
_cell.angle_gamma   90.00
#
_symmetry.space_group_name_H-M   'P 1'
#
loop_
_entity.id
_entity.type
_entity.pdbx_description
1 polymer ?
#
loop_
_entity_poly.entity_id
_entity_poly.type
_entity_poly.pdbx_seq_one_letter_code
_entity_poly.pdbx_strand_id
1 'polypeptide(L)'
;MARMNRAGGDPNVLNLTALEHQAILIQIPGDDETYFVDVGMGFSITRPAPLKVGYEFEGLAPQKFRFTRGYHPDSPLVNKEAEEWRLQTNMDQRSNLIRDPGWITFMQFSTQPYYPKDIAGFNWLSHTRPDAILPKLVVAMIFSGGKRKGGSLRQKIVAGDSFLSRTAGCAVEIVKFESEDERIAVLTESFGIECPADSKECIAGKPSAIGVKVDK
;
A
#
# COMPACT_ATOMS: atom_id res chain seq x y z
N MET A 1 -5.70 4.48 -11.67
CA MET A 1 -5.88 3.21 -10.93
C MET A 1 -4.68 2.31 -11.18
N ALA A 2 -4.36 1.43 -10.26
CA ALA A 2 -3.18 0.58 -10.29
C ALA A 2 -3.51 -0.89 -10.00
N ARG A 3 -2.72 -1.78 -10.60
CA ARG A 3 -2.64 -3.21 -10.32
C ARG A 3 -1.47 -3.45 -9.38
N MET A 4 -1.69 -4.21 -8.32
CA MET A 4 -0.64 -4.60 -7.39
C MET A 4 0.10 -5.81 -7.94
N ASN A 5 1.42 -5.86 -7.77
CA ASN A 5 2.18 -7.06 -8.12
C ASN A 5 2.28 -8.02 -6.92
N ARG A 6 1.69 -9.22 -7.04
CA ARG A 6 1.72 -10.25 -6.01
C ARG A 6 2.85 -11.29 -6.18
N ALA A 7 3.72 -11.12 -7.18
CA ALA A 7 4.78 -12.08 -7.51
C ALA A 7 5.80 -12.31 -6.38
N GLY A 8 5.92 -11.37 -5.43
CA GLY A 8 6.64 -11.59 -4.18
C GLY A 8 8.14 -11.72 -4.33
N GLY A 9 8.82 -10.60 -4.53
CA GLY A 9 10.27 -10.53 -4.46
C GLY A 9 11.00 -10.82 -5.76
N ASP A 10 10.43 -11.60 -6.69
CA ASP A 10 11.07 -11.85 -7.99
C ASP A 10 10.97 -10.59 -8.88
N PRO A 11 12.09 -9.97 -9.30
CA PRO A 11 12.08 -8.79 -10.15
C PRO A 11 11.60 -9.07 -11.59
N ASN A 12 11.63 -10.32 -12.04
CA ASN A 12 11.32 -10.73 -13.40
C ASN A 12 9.90 -11.28 -13.57
N VAL A 13 9.19 -11.52 -12.47
CA VAL A 13 7.82 -12.07 -12.50
C VAL A 13 6.82 -10.97 -12.17
N LEU A 14 5.80 -10.88 -13.03
CA LEU A 14 4.63 -10.03 -12.81
C LEU A 14 3.41 -10.91 -12.58
N ASN A 15 2.81 -10.78 -11.41
CA ASN A 15 1.51 -11.34 -11.09
C ASN A 15 0.61 -10.18 -10.68
N LEU A 16 0.06 -9.50 -11.69
CA LEU A 16 -0.70 -8.27 -11.52
C LEU A 16 -2.14 -8.61 -11.12
N THR A 17 -2.65 -7.92 -10.10
CA THR A 17 -4.05 -8.01 -9.70
C THR A 17 -4.99 -7.33 -10.72
N ALA A 18 -6.30 -7.42 -10.47
CA ALA A 18 -7.24 -6.44 -10.98
C ALA A 18 -6.87 -5.01 -10.49
N LEU A 19 -7.55 -3.99 -11.02
CA LEU A 19 -7.41 -2.63 -10.53
C LEU A 19 -7.94 -2.56 -9.09
N GLU A 20 -7.04 -2.53 -8.13
CA GLU A 20 -7.33 -2.63 -6.69
C GLU A 20 -6.83 -1.43 -5.90
N HIS A 21 -6.02 -0.56 -6.52
CA HIS A 21 -5.40 0.58 -5.85
C HIS A 21 -5.58 1.89 -6.62
N GLN A 22 -5.70 2.99 -5.88
CA GLN A 22 -5.81 4.34 -6.43
C GLN A 22 -4.56 5.15 -6.06
N ALA A 23 -3.92 5.71 -7.08
CA ALA A 23 -2.92 6.77 -6.94
C ALA A 23 -3.42 8.06 -7.60
N ILE A 24 -2.84 9.18 -7.21
CA ILE A 24 -3.20 10.52 -7.66
C ILE A 24 -2.06 11.04 -8.54
N LEU A 25 -2.41 11.56 -9.71
CA LEU A 25 -1.48 12.30 -10.57
C LEU A 25 -1.83 13.79 -10.47
N ILE A 26 -0.84 14.62 -10.16
CA ILE A 26 -1.02 16.06 -9.96
C ILE A 26 -0.17 16.79 -10.99
N GLN A 27 -0.78 17.76 -11.67
CA GLN A 27 -0.05 18.75 -12.45
C GLN A 27 -0.27 20.12 -11.81
N ILE A 28 0.80 20.84 -11.54
CA ILE A 28 0.76 22.16 -10.91
C ILE A 28 0.59 23.19 -12.05
N PRO A 29 -0.34 24.17 -11.96
CA PRO A 29 -0.45 25.20 -12.99
C PRO A 29 0.87 25.96 -13.20
N GLY A 30 1.34 25.99 -14.44
CA GLY A 30 2.63 26.59 -14.81
C GLY A 30 3.84 25.65 -14.68
N ASP A 31 3.62 24.39 -14.28
CA ASP A 31 4.61 23.32 -14.34
C ASP A 31 4.25 22.34 -15.48
N ASP A 32 5.28 21.91 -16.21
CA ASP A 32 5.16 20.91 -17.26
C ASP A 32 5.32 19.47 -16.70
N GLU A 33 5.67 19.34 -15.41
CA GLU A 33 5.82 18.05 -14.75
C GLU A 33 4.50 17.53 -14.15
N THR A 34 4.29 16.22 -14.31
CA THR A 34 3.26 15.46 -13.58
C THR A 34 3.90 14.77 -12.38
N TYR A 35 3.29 14.91 -11.22
CA TYR A 35 3.74 14.28 -9.98
C TYR A 35 2.83 13.12 -9.62
N PHE A 36 3.46 12.00 -9.26
CA PHE A 36 2.83 10.86 -8.63
C PHE A 36 2.69 11.12 -7.12
N VAL A 37 1.48 10.97 -6.61
CA VAL A 37 1.16 11.08 -5.18
C VAL A 37 0.31 9.88 -4.78
N ASP A 38 0.70 9.24 -3.68
CA ASP A 38 -0.04 8.11 -3.13
C ASP A 38 -0.06 8.20 -1.61
N VAL A 39 -1.26 8.48 -1.10
CA VAL A 39 -1.56 8.55 0.33
C VAL A 39 -2.46 7.39 0.79
N GLY A 40 -2.88 6.53 -0.14
CA GLY A 40 -3.82 5.44 0.10
C GLY A 40 -3.15 4.07 0.25
N MET A 41 -1.90 3.92 -0.22
CA MET A 41 -1.19 2.64 -0.16
C MET A 41 -0.92 2.18 1.26
N GLY A 42 -0.86 3.12 2.21
CA GLY A 42 -0.43 2.85 3.59
C GLY A 42 1.06 2.53 3.72
N PHE A 43 1.71 2.04 2.66
CA PHE A 43 3.12 1.70 2.64
C PHE A 43 3.99 2.80 2.03
N SER A 44 4.82 3.39 2.88
CA SER A 44 6.16 3.94 2.59
C SER A 44 6.36 5.05 1.55
N ILE A 45 5.41 5.41 0.69
CA ILE A 45 5.55 6.60 -0.18
C ILE A 45 5.17 7.83 0.65
N THR A 46 6.12 8.72 0.88
CA THR A 46 6.01 9.78 1.91
C THR A 46 6.11 11.18 1.33
N ARG A 47 6.32 11.29 0.02
CA ARG A 47 6.40 12.56 -0.70
C ARG A 47 5.94 12.39 -2.16
N PRO A 48 5.46 13.48 -2.79
CA PRO A 48 5.27 13.52 -4.23
C PRO A 48 6.58 13.18 -4.97
N ALA A 49 6.46 12.50 -6.10
CA ALA A 49 7.59 12.19 -6.96
C ALA A 49 7.26 12.56 -8.41
N PRO A 50 8.15 13.28 -9.13
CA PRO A 50 7.97 13.52 -10.56
C PRO A 50 7.87 12.18 -11.31
N LEU A 51 6.87 12.08 -12.17
CA LEU A 51 6.57 10.88 -12.95
C LEU A 51 7.54 10.78 -14.13
N LYS A 52 8.79 10.42 -13.83
CA LYS A 52 9.91 10.36 -14.78
C LYS A 52 10.62 9.02 -14.70
N VAL A 53 10.87 8.40 -15.85
CA VAL A 53 11.59 7.13 -15.93
C VAL A 53 12.97 7.26 -15.29
N GLY A 54 13.30 6.32 -14.42
CA GLY A 54 14.58 6.26 -13.71
C GLY A 54 14.75 7.27 -12.58
N TYR A 55 13.76 8.14 -12.31
CA TYR A 55 13.80 9.00 -11.14
C TYR A 55 13.69 8.16 -9.87
N GLU A 56 14.73 8.16 -9.04
CA GLU A 56 14.75 7.44 -7.77
C GLU A 56 14.38 8.38 -6.62
N PHE A 57 13.51 7.90 -5.73
CA PHE A 57 13.11 8.64 -4.54
C PHE A 57 12.97 7.73 -3.34
N GLU A 58 13.35 8.29 -2.19
CA GLU A 58 13.16 7.64 -0.90
C GLU A 58 11.70 7.73 -0.44
N GLY A 59 11.25 6.61 0.14
CA GLY A 59 10.02 6.52 0.89
C GLY A 59 10.28 6.59 2.40
N LEU A 60 9.85 5.56 3.13
CA LEU A 60 10.31 5.31 4.49
C LEU A 60 11.71 4.70 4.43
N ALA A 61 12.74 5.52 4.64
CA ALA A 61 14.13 5.10 4.54
C ALA A 61 14.39 3.77 5.29
N PRO A 62 15.28 2.89 4.76
CA PRO A 62 16.09 3.04 3.55
C PRO A 62 15.36 2.62 2.25
N GLN A 63 14.03 2.49 2.28
CA GLN A 63 13.27 2.10 1.10
C GLN A 63 13.36 3.17 0.00
N LYS A 64 13.61 2.70 -1.22
CA LYS A 64 13.65 3.51 -2.42
C LYS A 64 12.61 3.03 -3.42
N PHE A 65 12.24 3.95 -4.29
CA PHE A 65 11.29 3.78 -5.35
C PHE A 65 11.84 4.35 -6.64
N ARG A 66 11.37 3.83 -7.78
CA ARG A 66 11.64 4.42 -9.09
C ARG A 66 10.53 4.11 -10.08
N PHE A 67 10.42 4.93 -11.11
CA PHE A 67 9.49 4.67 -12.21
C PHE A 67 10.17 4.00 -13.39
N THR A 68 9.50 3.01 -13.96
CA THR A 68 9.83 2.42 -15.25
C THR A 68 8.58 2.33 -16.12
N ARG A 69 8.75 1.93 -17.38
CA ARG A 69 7.66 1.67 -18.32
C ARG A 69 7.66 0.18 -18.67
N GLY A 70 6.50 -0.37 -18.98
CA GLY A 70 6.42 -1.73 -19.50
C GLY A 70 5.00 -2.19 -19.80
N TYR A 71 4.92 -3.31 -20.51
CA TYR A 71 3.66 -3.89 -20.95
C TYR A 71 2.98 -4.72 -19.86
N HIS A 72 1.65 -4.76 -19.88
CA HIS A 72 0.96 -5.81 -19.15
C HIS A 72 1.36 -7.18 -19.73
N PRO A 73 1.71 -8.19 -18.92
CA PRO A 73 2.17 -9.49 -19.42
C PRO A 73 1.14 -10.18 -20.32
N ASP A 74 -0.15 -9.98 -20.02
CA ASP A 74 -1.25 -10.55 -20.82
C ASP A 74 -1.73 -9.64 -21.97
N SER A 75 -1.09 -8.48 -22.19
CA SER A 75 -1.48 -7.60 -23.30
C SER A 75 -0.96 -8.16 -24.62
N PRO A 76 -1.82 -8.40 -25.62
CA PRO A 76 -1.36 -8.73 -26.97
C PRO A 76 -0.80 -7.52 -27.72
N LEU A 77 -1.04 -6.30 -27.20
CA LEU A 77 -0.54 -5.06 -27.78
C LEU A 77 0.89 -4.79 -27.29
N VAL A 78 1.81 -4.65 -28.24
CA VAL A 78 3.23 -4.35 -28.03
C VAL A 78 3.63 -3.05 -28.75
N ASN A 79 2.87 -1.97 -28.51
CA ASN A 79 3.14 -0.64 -29.06
C ASN A 79 3.35 0.38 -27.93
N LYS A 80 3.94 1.55 -28.22
CA LYS A 80 4.24 2.54 -27.18
C LYS A 80 3.00 3.03 -26.42
N GLU A 81 1.83 3.03 -27.05
CA GLU A 81 0.57 3.43 -26.40
C GLU A 81 0.11 2.42 -25.34
N ALA A 82 0.47 1.13 -25.49
CA ALA A 82 0.16 0.06 -24.55
C ALA A 82 1.12 -0.03 -23.36
N GLU A 83 2.19 0.78 -23.33
CA GLU A 83 3.07 0.84 -22.17
C GLU A 83 2.37 1.52 -21.00
N GLU A 84 2.35 0.84 -19.85
CA GLU A 84 1.90 1.37 -18.58
C GLU A 84 3.11 1.80 -17.73
N TRP A 85 2.87 2.66 -16.75
CA TRP A 85 3.86 3.00 -15.73
C TRP A 85 3.99 1.87 -14.73
N ARG A 86 5.22 1.63 -14.28
CA ARG A 86 5.51 0.72 -13.18
C ARG A 86 6.22 1.51 -12.08
N LEU A 87 5.71 1.39 -10.87
CA LEU A 87 6.47 1.79 -9.69
C LEU A 87 7.24 0.57 -9.22
N GLN A 88 8.56 0.69 -9.14
CA GLN A 88 9.43 -0.34 -8.57
C GLN A 88 9.91 0.10 -7.19
N THR A 89 10.17 -0.86 -6.31
CA THR A 89 10.81 -0.63 -5.02
C THR A 89 11.98 -1.57 -4.81
N ASN A 90 12.94 -1.15 -3.99
CA ASN A 90 14.04 -2.02 -3.56
C ASN A 90 13.70 -2.85 -2.31
N MET A 91 12.46 -2.79 -1.81
CA MET A 91 12.01 -3.58 -0.67
C MET A 91 11.16 -4.76 -1.12
N ASP A 92 11.51 -5.95 -0.68
CA ASP A 92 10.65 -7.12 -0.79
C ASP A 92 9.44 -6.96 0.14
N GLN A 93 8.24 -6.93 -0.44
CA GLN A 93 7.00 -6.70 0.31
C GLN A 93 6.61 -7.87 1.21
N ARG A 94 7.15 -9.09 0.99
CA ARG A 94 6.86 -10.26 1.82
C ARG A 94 7.80 -10.35 3.00
N SER A 95 9.10 -10.21 2.75
CA SER A 95 10.12 -10.32 3.81
C SER A 95 10.38 -8.99 4.53
N ASN A 96 9.90 -7.87 3.98
CA ASN A 96 10.24 -6.51 4.41
C ASN A 96 11.76 -6.21 4.39
N LEU A 97 12.54 -7.00 3.65
CA LEU A 97 13.97 -6.81 3.52
C LEU A 97 14.30 -5.91 2.32
N ILE A 98 15.32 -5.08 2.50
CA ILE A 98 15.91 -4.32 1.40
C ILE A 98 16.73 -5.26 0.54
N ARG A 99 16.53 -5.17 -0.77
CA ARG A 99 17.32 -5.82 -1.79
C ARG A 99 18.21 -4.78 -2.45
N ASP A 100 19.52 -4.92 -2.29
CA ASP A 100 20.50 -4.08 -2.97
C ASP A 100 21.63 -4.96 -3.52
N PRO A 101 21.81 -5.05 -4.86
CA PRO A 101 21.00 -4.45 -5.92
C PRO A 101 19.74 -5.29 -6.20
N GLY A 102 18.53 -4.71 -6.11
CA GLY A 102 17.33 -5.43 -6.52
C GLY A 102 16.09 -4.56 -6.57
N TRP A 103 15.49 -4.41 -7.74
CA TRP A 103 14.27 -3.64 -7.95
C TRP A 103 13.11 -4.56 -8.31
N ILE A 104 12.02 -4.48 -7.58
CA ILE A 104 10.82 -5.30 -7.80
C ILE A 104 9.69 -4.37 -8.21
N THR A 105 8.94 -4.73 -9.26
CA THR A 105 7.70 -4.02 -9.60
C THR A 105 6.72 -4.16 -8.44
N PHE A 106 6.34 -3.03 -7.86
CA PHE A 106 5.40 -2.93 -6.75
C PHE A 106 3.96 -2.82 -7.27
N MET A 107 3.76 -1.94 -8.26
CA MET A 107 2.48 -1.78 -8.94
C MET A 107 2.67 -1.31 -10.38
N GLN A 108 1.63 -1.53 -11.19
CA GLN A 108 1.54 -1.05 -12.56
C GLN A 108 0.26 -0.21 -12.74
N PHE A 109 0.34 0.93 -13.41
CA PHE A 109 -0.77 1.86 -13.57
C PHE A 109 -0.74 2.62 -14.90
N SER A 110 -1.91 3.06 -15.36
CA SER A 110 -2.05 3.98 -16.49
C SER A 110 -2.28 5.42 -15.99
N THR A 111 -2.10 6.40 -16.88
CA THR A 111 -2.43 7.81 -16.63
C THR A 111 -3.87 8.15 -16.99
N GLN A 112 -4.68 7.15 -17.35
CA GLN A 112 -6.08 7.35 -17.68
C GLN A 112 -6.83 7.91 -16.46
N PRO A 113 -7.63 8.98 -16.62
CA PRO A 113 -8.45 9.49 -15.54
C PRO A 113 -9.56 8.50 -15.20
N TYR A 114 -9.85 8.40 -13.90
CA TYR A 114 -10.97 7.64 -13.36
C TYR A 114 -11.84 8.57 -12.54
N TYR A 115 -13.15 8.38 -12.62
CA TYR A 115 -14.15 9.24 -12.02
C TYR A 115 -14.83 8.55 -10.82
N PRO A 116 -15.60 9.28 -10.00
CA PRO A 116 -16.21 8.72 -8.79
C PRO A 116 -17.01 7.43 -9.01
N LYS A 117 -17.68 7.26 -10.17
CA LYS A 117 -18.41 6.04 -10.50
C LYS A 117 -17.49 4.84 -10.75
N ASP A 118 -16.35 5.07 -11.39
CA ASP A 118 -15.34 4.02 -11.58
C ASP A 118 -14.76 3.60 -10.23
N ILE A 119 -14.42 4.59 -9.39
CA ILE A 119 -13.89 4.37 -8.03
C ILE A 119 -14.90 3.58 -7.18
N ALA A 120 -16.19 3.90 -7.25
CA ALA A 120 -17.23 3.15 -6.54
C ALA A 120 -17.29 1.68 -6.99
N GLY A 121 -17.16 1.42 -8.30
CA GLY A 121 -17.10 0.06 -8.84
C GLY A 121 -15.88 -0.72 -8.34
N PHE A 122 -14.70 -0.08 -8.32
CA PHE A 122 -13.49 -0.69 -7.77
C PHE A 122 -13.60 -0.96 -6.26
N ASN A 123 -14.12 0.00 -5.50
CA ASN A 123 -14.33 -0.17 -4.06
C ASN A 123 -15.28 -1.33 -3.79
N TRP A 124 -16.39 -1.43 -4.50
CA TRP A 124 -17.29 -2.58 -4.38
C TRP A 124 -16.52 -3.89 -4.60
N LEU A 125 -15.78 -4.00 -5.70
CA LEU A 125 -15.02 -5.21 -6.04
C LEU A 125 -13.96 -5.56 -4.98
N SER A 126 -13.29 -4.58 -4.38
CA SER A 126 -12.28 -4.79 -3.34
C SER A 126 -12.88 -5.23 -1.98
N HIS A 127 -14.19 -5.04 -1.78
CA HIS A 127 -14.89 -5.40 -0.53
C HIS A 127 -15.79 -6.64 -0.66
N THR A 128 -16.23 -7.00 -1.86
CA THR A 128 -17.22 -8.07 -2.06
C THR A 128 -16.65 -9.35 -2.64
N ARG A 129 -15.51 -9.31 -3.36
CA ARG A 129 -14.97 -10.53 -3.96
C ARG A 129 -14.48 -11.50 -2.86
N PRO A 130 -14.70 -12.82 -3.00
CA PRO A 130 -14.31 -13.79 -1.98
C PRO A 130 -12.80 -13.87 -1.70
N ASP A 131 -11.96 -13.51 -2.65
CA ASP A 131 -10.49 -13.54 -2.57
C ASP A 131 -9.86 -12.21 -2.13
N ALA A 132 -10.66 -11.17 -1.88
CA ALA A 132 -10.14 -9.89 -1.40
C ALA A 132 -9.57 -10.01 0.02
N ILE A 133 -8.47 -9.29 0.25
CA ILE A 133 -7.80 -9.28 1.54
C ILE A 133 -8.44 -8.31 2.54
N LEU A 134 -8.98 -7.18 2.06
CA LEU A 134 -9.51 -6.11 2.94
C LEU A 134 -10.66 -6.59 3.83
N PRO A 135 -11.64 -7.40 3.37
CA PRO A 135 -12.68 -7.93 4.26
C PRO A 135 -12.14 -8.93 5.30
N LYS A 136 -10.94 -9.46 5.10
CA LYS A 136 -10.33 -10.52 5.92
C LYS A 136 -9.26 -9.98 6.89
N LEU A 137 -8.94 -8.69 6.80
CA LEU A 137 -7.83 -8.11 7.56
C LEU A 137 -8.23 -6.73 8.10
N VAL A 138 -8.19 -6.56 9.41
CA VAL A 138 -8.18 -5.21 10.00
C VAL A 138 -6.80 -4.61 9.79
N VAL A 139 -6.74 -3.46 9.12
CA VAL A 139 -5.49 -2.74 8.89
C VAL A 139 -5.67 -1.26 9.18
N ALA A 140 -4.74 -0.69 9.94
CA ALA A 140 -4.65 0.75 10.16
C ALA A 140 -3.19 1.19 10.10
N MET A 141 -2.92 2.32 9.48
CA MET A 141 -1.55 2.83 9.31
C MET A 141 -1.51 4.32 9.56
N ILE A 142 -0.50 4.77 10.30
CA ILE A 142 -0.23 6.20 10.49
C ILE A 142 1.28 6.45 10.45
N PHE A 143 1.66 7.55 9.81
CA PHE A 143 3.03 8.07 9.85
C PHE A 143 3.13 9.15 10.92
N SER A 144 4.19 9.10 11.73
CA SER A 144 4.46 10.04 12.80
C SER A 144 5.95 10.41 12.83
N GLY A 145 6.28 11.58 13.36
CA GLY A 145 7.65 12.09 13.36
C GLY A 145 8.02 12.82 12.06
N GLY A 146 9.31 12.92 11.74
CA GLY A 146 9.78 13.60 10.52
C GLY A 146 9.86 15.13 10.60
N LYS A 147 10.29 15.71 11.74
CA LYS A 147 10.59 17.15 11.79
C LYS A 147 11.64 17.50 10.73
N ARG A 148 11.50 18.67 10.06
CA ARG A 148 12.50 19.30 9.16
C ARG A 148 13.94 19.34 9.71
N LYS A 149 14.14 19.15 11.01
CA LYS A 149 15.43 19.11 11.72
C LYS A 149 15.75 17.72 12.29
N GLY A 150 15.87 16.71 11.44
CA GLY A 150 16.59 15.46 11.77
C GLY A 150 15.83 14.38 12.57
N GLY A 151 14.50 14.44 12.66
CA GLY A 151 13.74 13.33 13.24
C GLY A 151 13.46 12.23 12.20
N SER A 152 13.69 10.95 12.53
CA SER A 152 13.32 9.83 11.64
C SER A 152 11.80 9.71 11.53
N LEU A 153 11.28 9.53 10.32
CA LEU A 153 9.89 9.17 10.11
C LEU A 153 9.64 7.77 10.68
N ARG A 154 8.54 7.61 11.42
CA ARG A 154 8.09 6.34 12.00
C ARG A 154 6.71 6.01 11.45
N GLN A 155 6.51 4.75 11.11
CA GLN A 155 5.21 4.20 10.76
C GLN A 155 4.70 3.34 11.92
N LYS A 156 3.42 3.46 12.24
CA LYS A 156 2.68 2.58 13.13
C LYS A 156 1.66 1.82 12.30
N ILE A 157 1.52 0.51 12.55
CA ILE A 157 0.70 -0.38 11.73
C ILE A 157 -0.07 -1.31 12.66
N VAL A 158 -1.40 -1.33 12.58
CA VAL A 158 -2.21 -2.46 13.00
C VAL A 158 -2.43 -3.34 11.77
N ALA A 159 -2.13 -4.63 11.88
CA ALA A 159 -2.40 -5.62 10.85
C ALA A 159 -2.88 -6.92 11.50
N GLY A 160 -4.18 -7.19 11.38
CA GLY A 160 -4.82 -8.37 11.97
C GLY A 160 -4.79 -8.32 13.50
N ASP A 161 -4.06 -9.26 14.10
CA ASP A 161 -3.87 -9.42 15.53
C ASP A 161 -2.59 -8.74 16.05
N SER A 162 -1.92 -7.92 15.25
CA SER A 162 -0.60 -7.38 15.58
C SER A 162 -0.53 -5.86 15.46
N PHE A 163 0.17 -5.22 16.41
CA PHE A 163 0.55 -3.82 16.37
C PHE A 163 2.07 -3.68 16.23
N LEU A 164 2.50 -3.06 15.13
CA LEU A 164 3.88 -2.93 14.72
C LEU A 164 4.30 -1.46 14.67
N SER A 165 5.58 -1.20 14.91
CA SER A 165 6.20 0.05 14.51
C SER A 165 7.39 -0.18 13.59
N ARG A 166 7.46 0.61 12.52
CA ARG A 166 8.54 0.59 11.55
C ARG A 166 9.30 1.91 11.57
N THR A 167 10.62 1.83 11.72
CA THR A 167 11.54 2.97 11.62
C THR A 167 12.80 2.51 10.91
N ALA A 168 13.31 3.29 9.95
CA ALA A 168 14.56 3.00 9.25
C ALA A 168 14.61 1.57 8.63
N GLY A 169 13.49 1.10 8.06
CA GLY A 169 13.37 -0.24 7.47
C GLY A 169 13.21 -1.39 8.47
N CYS A 170 13.37 -1.14 9.78
CA CYS A 170 13.18 -2.14 10.81
C CYS A 170 11.75 -2.10 11.34
N ALA A 171 11.02 -3.21 11.23
CA ALA A 171 9.72 -3.39 11.87
C ALA A 171 9.90 -4.16 13.19
N VAL A 172 9.26 -3.66 14.25
CA VAL A 172 9.22 -4.28 15.58
C VAL A 172 7.76 -4.48 15.95
N GLU A 173 7.40 -5.70 16.31
CA GLU A 173 6.11 -5.99 16.94
C GLU A 173 6.11 -5.42 18.36
N ILE A 174 5.16 -4.53 18.63
CA ILE A 174 5.01 -3.88 19.92
C ILE A 174 4.03 -4.70 20.78
N VAL A 175 2.91 -5.11 20.18
CA VAL A 175 1.84 -5.83 20.86
C VAL A 175 1.25 -6.85 19.90
N LYS A 176 0.97 -8.05 20.41
CA LYS A 176 0.05 -9.01 19.80
C LYS A 176 -1.25 -8.99 20.59
N PHE A 177 -2.37 -8.83 19.91
CA PHE A 177 -3.70 -8.72 20.49
C PHE A 177 -4.27 -10.11 20.77
N GLU A 178 -4.70 -10.32 22.00
CA GLU A 178 -5.44 -11.51 22.42
C GLU A 178 -6.96 -11.27 22.37
N SER A 179 -7.40 -10.01 22.24
CA SER A 179 -8.82 -9.64 22.17
C SER A 179 -9.09 -8.40 21.31
N GLU A 180 -10.35 -8.25 20.89
CA GLU A 180 -10.82 -7.05 20.18
C GLU A 180 -10.72 -5.79 21.03
N ASP A 181 -10.87 -5.92 22.35
CA ASP A 181 -10.78 -4.83 23.31
C ASP A 181 -9.39 -4.18 23.27
N GLU A 182 -8.34 -5.00 23.27
CA GLU A 182 -6.95 -4.53 23.14
C GLU A 182 -6.72 -3.85 21.80
N ARG A 183 -7.24 -4.42 20.71
CA ARG A 183 -7.10 -3.84 19.37
C ARG A 183 -7.82 -2.50 19.25
N ILE A 184 -9.03 -2.38 19.77
CA ILE A 184 -9.82 -1.13 19.79
C ILE A 184 -9.12 -0.07 20.64
N ALA A 185 -8.60 -0.44 21.82
CA ALA A 185 -7.83 0.47 22.66
C ALA A 185 -6.62 1.05 21.90
N VAL A 186 -5.85 0.20 21.20
CA VAL A 186 -4.72 0.67 20.39
C VAL A 186 -5.16 1.53 19.21
N LEU A 187 -6.23 1.19 18.49
CA LEU A 187 -6.77 2.03 17.42
C LEU A 187 -7.15 3.42 17.93
N THR A 188 -7.73 3.50 19.13
CA THR A 188 -8.12 4.76 19.75
C THR A 188 -6.89 5.56 20.18
N GLU A 189 -6.01 4.96 21.00
CA GLU A 189 -4.88 5.65 21.63
C GLU A 189 -3.75 5.98 20.65
N SER A 190 -3.43 5.07 19.73
CA SER A 190 -2.28 5.22 18.82
C SER A 190 -2.62 5.81 17.47
N PHE A 191 -3.87 5.68 17.00
CA PHE A 191 -4.31 6.14 15.68
C PHE A 191 -5.38 7.23 15.75
N GLY A 192 -5.98 7.48 16.92
CA GLY A 192 -7.08 8.45 17.07
C GLY A 192 -8.34 8.01 16.35
N ILE A 193 -8.54 6.70 16.18
CA ILE A 193 -9.73 6.14 15.52
C ILE A 193 -10.74 5.80 16.61
N GLU A 194 -11.83 6.56 16.66
CA GLU A 194 -12.96 6.24 17.53
C GLU A 194 -13.75 5.08 16.94
N CYS A 195 -13.81 3.97 17.67
CA CYS A 195 -14.63 2.83 17.31
C CYS A 195 -16.01 2.96 17.98
N PRO A 196 -17.12 2.88 17.23
CA PRO A 196 -18.46 2.76 17.79
C PRO A 196 -18.57 1.64 18.84
N ALA A 197 -19.45 1.81 19.81
CA ALA A 197 -19.62 0.85 20.92
C ALA A 197 -19.97 -0.57 20.43
N ASP A 198 -20.64 -0.68 19.28
CA ASP A 198 -21.07 -1.93 18.64
C ASP A 198 -20.04 -2.52 17.65
N SER A 199 -18.82 -1.97 17.60
CA SER A 199 -17.79 -2.41 16.65
C SER A 199 -17.38 -3.88 16.84
N LYS A 200 -17.40 -4.36 18.08
CA LYS A 200 -17.02 -5.75 18.42
C LYS A 200 -18.06 -6.73 17.88
N GLU A 201 -19.32 -6.40 18.06
CA GLU A 201 -20.47 -7.16 17.56
C GLU A 201 -20.45 -7.19 16.02
N CYS A 202 -20.09 -6.07 15.40
CA CYS A 202 -20.01 -5.96 13.95
C CYS A 202 -18.87 -6.80 13.33
N ILE A 203 -17.80 -7.09 14.07
CA ILE A 203 -16.68 -7.92 13.58
C ILE A 203 -16.80 -9.38 13.98
N ALA A 204 -17.58 -9.70 15.02
CA ALA A 204 -17.76 -11.06 15.50
C ALA A 204 -18.16 -12.05 14.38
N GLY A 205 -17.46 -13.18 14.32
CA GLY A 205 -17.69 -14.23 13.32
C GLY A 205 -17.15 -13.92 11.92
N LYS A 206 -16.57 -12.73 11.68
CA LYS A 206 -15.90 -12.43 10.41
C LYS A 206 -14.48 -12.99 10.37
N PRO A 207 -13.93 -13.27 9.18
CA PRO A 207 -12.55 -13.73 9.03
C PRO A 207 -11.49 -12.81 9.64
N SER A 208 -11.82 -11.53 9.85
CA SER A 208 -10.93 -10.51 10.42
C SER A 208 -10.98 -10.40 11.95
N ALA A 209 -11.88 -11.14 12.61
CA ALA A 209 -11.98 -11.17 14.06
C ALA A 209 -10.80 -11.93 14.69
N ILE A 210 -10.33 -11.44 15.83
CA ILE A 210 -9.28 -12.11 16.61
C ILE A 210 -9.77 -13.48 17.07
N GLY A 211 -8.89 -14.48 16.99
CA GLY A 211 -9.19 -15.87 17.37
C GLY A 211 -9.96 -16.69 16.32
N VAL A 212 -10.46 -16.08 15.25
CA VAL A 212 -11.08 -16.81 14.13
C VAL A 212 -9.97 -17.39 13.25
N LYS A 213 -9.86 -18.72 13.22
CA LYS A 213 -9.02 -19.41 12.23
C LYS A 213 -9.72 -19.35 10.88
N VAL A 214 -9.13 -18.63 9.93
CA VAL A 214 -9.54 -18.71 8.53
C VAL A 214 -8.90 -19.96 7.94
N ASP A 215 -9.70 -20.95 7.55
CA ASP A 215 -9.21 -22.08 6.77
C ASP A 215 -8.52 -21.54 5.50
N LYS A 216 -7.24 -21.88 5.36
CA LYS A 216 -6.37 -21.38 4.27
C LYS A 216 -6.66 -22.07 2.96
#